data_AF-A0A2H0ENI4-F1
#
_entry.id   AF-A0A2H0ENI4-F1
#
_cell.length_a   1.000
_cell.length_b   1.000
_cell.length_c   1.000
_cell.angle_alpha   90.00
_cell.angle_beta   90.00
_cell.angle_gamma   90.00
#
_symmetry.space_group_name_H-M   'P 1'
#
loop_
_entity.id
_entity.type
_entity.pdbx_description
1 polymer ?
#
loop_
_entity_poly.entity_id
_entity_poly.type
_entity_poly.pdbx_seq_one_letter_code
_entity_poly.pdbx_strand_id
1 'polypeptide(L)'
;VGLGDTTGLYHGTQQINQGQMDRWSLVATLNYLPHAAEVDIVLSKCPDYAATPQGRTTVGRMVTVADLTRSAFMNGDLSTVMSPRTVIAWAENARIFGDVGFAFRLSFLNKCDELERQTVAEFYQRCFGAELPESAASVSLG
;
A
#
# COMPACT_ATOMS: atom_id res chain seq x y z
N VAL A 1 0.53 8.21 11.91
CA VAL A 1 0.37 8.13 13.38
C VAL A 1 0.39 6.66 13.76
N GLY A 2 1.07 6.27 14.84
CA GLY A 2 0.94 4.90 15.36
C GLY A 2 -0.49 4.71 15.81
N LEU A 3 -1.31 4.06 14.98
CA LEU A 3 -2.76 3.92 15.22
C LEU A 3 -3.06 3.18 16.52
N GLY A 4 -2.07 2.47 17.05
CA GLY A 4 -2.22 1.56 18.14
C GLY A 4 -3.09 0.38 17.72
N ASP A 5 -3.34 -0.52 18.65
CA ASP A 5 -4.42 -1.48 18.51
C ASP A 5 -5.69 -0.88 19.09
N THR A 6 -6.64 -0.55 18.22
CA THR A 6 -7.95 -0.02 18.63
C THR A 6 -8.86 -1.11 19.20
N THR A 7 -8.54 -2.39 18.97
CA THR A 7 -9.30 -3.54 19.50
C THR A 7 -8.90 -3.90 20.93
N GLY A 8 -7.70 -3.50 21.36
CA GLY A 8 -7.14 -3.84 22.67
C GLY A 8 -6.73 -5.30 22.82
N LEU A 9 -6.73 -6.08 21.73
CA LEU A 9 -6.32 -7.49 21.70
C LEU A 9 -4.84 -7.66 22.03
N TYR A 10 -4.02 -6.68 21.67
CA TYR A 10 -2.59 -6.65 21.91
C TYR A 10 -2.24 -5.63 23.00
N HIS A 11 -1.80 -6.12 24.15
CA HIS A 11 -1.28 -5.26 25.21
C HIS A 11 0.04 -4.60 24.78
N GLY A 12 0.17 -3.29 25.05
CA GLY A 12 1.40 -2.53 24.78
C GLY A 12 1.43 -1.77 23.45
N THR A 13 0.41 -1.92 22.60
CA THR A 13 0.23 -1.16 21.35
C THR A 13 -0.74 0.01 21.54
N GLN A 14 -0.68 0.70 22.68
CA GLN A 14 -1.53 1.87 22.89
C GLN A 14 -1.01 3.09 22.13
N GLN A 15 -1.90 4.04 21.83
CA GLN A 15 -1.50 5.32 21.26
C GLN A 15 -0.57 6.08 22.22
N ILE A 16 0.42 6.77 21.67
CA ILE A 16 1.37 7.57 22.44
C ILE A 16 0.64 8.78 23.04
N ASN A 17 0.76 8.97 24.36
CA ASN A 17 0.15 10.11 25.05
C ASN A 17 1.10 11.32 25.15
N GLN A 18 0.58 12.48 25.56
CA GLN A 18 1.34 13.74 25.61
C GLN A 18 2.58 13.66 26.52
N GLY A 19 2.47 13.07 27.71
CA GLY A 19 3.60 12.96 28.64
C GLY A 19 4.71 12.03 28.14
N GLN A 20 4.38 11.11 27.23
CA GLN A 20 5.39 10.35 26.48
C GLN A 20 6.01 11.22 25.38
N MET A 21 5.20 11.99 24.64
CA MET A 21 5.68 12.90 23.58
C MET A 21 6.70 13.93 24.08
N ASP A 22 6.52 14.46 25.29
CA ASP A 22 7.41 15.45 25.89
C ASP A 22 8.82 14.90 26.21
N ARG A 23 9.05 13.59 26.10
CA ARG A 23 10.37 12.96 26.29
C ARG A 23 11.27 13.01 25.06
N TRP A 24 10.77 13.45 23.91
CA TRP A 24 11.56 13.65 22.71
C TRP A 24 11.82 15.13 22.48
N SER A 25 13.09 15.50 22.33
CA SER A 25 13.49 16.90 22.09
C SER A 25 13.29 17.35 20.63
N LEU A 26 13.03 16.41 19.71
CA LEU A 26 12.77 16.70 18.30
C LEU A 26 11.66 15.78 17.79
N VAL A 27 10.62 16.39 17.23
CA VAL A 27 9.52 15.70 16.56
C VAL A 27 9.44 16.22 15.13
N ALA A 28 9.49 15.31 14.16
CA ALA A 28 9.40 15.64 12.74
C ALA A 28 8.23 14.88 12.11
N THR A 29 7.49 15.57 11.24
CA THR A 29 6.42 14.98 10.45
C THR A 29 7.00 14.33 9.20
N LEU A 30 6.82 13.03 9.05
CA LEU A 30 7.13 12.33 7.80
C LEU A 30 5.84 12.17 6.98
N ASN A 31 5.71 12.98 5.93
CA ASN A 31 4.64 12.87 4.95
C ASN A 31 5.05 11.92 3.81
N TYR A 32 4.09 11.54 2.96
CA TYR A 32 4.38 10.75 1.77
C TYR A 32 5.28 11.52 0.80
N LEU A 33 6.15 10.77 0.12
CA LEU A 33 7.09 11.33 -0.83
C LEU A 33 6.35 11.76 -2.11
N PRO A 34 6.90 12.74 -2.85
CA PRO A 34 6.45 12.98 -4.21
C PRO A 34 6.53 11.70 -5.04
N HIS A 35 5.53 11.48 -5.90
CA HIS A 35 5.41 10.28 -6.72
C HIS A 35 6.74 9.85 -7.39
N ALA A 36 7.41 10.79 -8.06
CA ALA A 36 8.68 10.54 -8.73
C ALA A 36 9.79 10.04 -7.78
N ALA A 37 9.88 10.62 -6.57
CA ALA A 37 10.86 10.22 -5.58
C ALA A 37 10.60 8.80 -5.05
N GLU A 38 9.32 8.43 -4.86
CA GLU A 38 8.98 7.07 -4.47
C GLU A 38 9.26 6.06 -5.58
N VAL A 39 8.93 6.39 -6.84
CA VAL A 39 9.28 5.56 -8.00
C VAL A 39 10.80 5.31 -8.04
N ASP A 40 11.62 6.35 -7.87
CA ASP A 40 13.07 6.20 -7.87
C ASP A 40 13.57 5.33 -6.71
N ILE A 41 12.97 5.45 -5.52
CA ILE A 41 13.29 4.58 -4.39
C ILE A 41 12.95 3.12 -4.71
N VAL A 42 11.77 2.84 -5.26
CA VAL A 42 11.35 1.48 -5.61
C VAL A 42 12.27 0.89 -6.67
N LEU A 43 12.58 1.65 -7.73
CA LEU A 43 13.51 1.24 -8.79
C LEU A 43 14.92 0.97 -8.27
N SER A 44 15.39 1.74 -7.28
CA SER A 44 16.70 1.51 -6.65
C SER A 44 16.78 0.18 -5.90
N LYS A 45 15.64 -0.34 -5.44
CA LYS A 45 15.53 -1.63 -4.74
C LYS A 45 15.24 -2.79 -5.69
N CYS A 46 14.58 -2.51 -6.82
CA CYS A 46 14.20 -3.50 -7.82
C CYS A 46 14.84 -3.17 -9.19
N PRO A 47 16.17 -3.37 -9.37
CA PRO A 47 16.91 -2.91 -10.54
C PRO A 47 16.44 -3.53 -11.86
N ASP A 48 15.85 -4.73 -11.83
CA ASP A 48 15.29 -5.40 -13.01
C ASP A 48 14.16 -4.57 -13.66
N TYR A 49 13.36 -3.86 -12.86
CA TYR A 49 12.36 -2.93 -13.37
C TYR A 49 13.00 -1.66 -13.95
N ALA A 50 14.14 -1.22 -13.40
CA ALA A 50 14.85 -0.02 -13.86
C ALA A 50 15.51 -0.23 -15.24
N ALA A 51 15.82 -1.48 -15.59
CA ALA A 51 16.49 -1.86 -16.83
C ALA A 51 15.61 -1.70 -18.09
N THR A 52 14.28 -1.63 -17.94
CA THR A 52 13.35 -1.56 -19.09
C THR A 52 12.35 -0.40 -18.97
N PRO A 53 11.95 0.26 -20.09
CA PRO A 53 10.90 1.27 -20.07
C PRO A 53 9.56 0.73 -19.54
N GLN A 54 9.24 -0.53 -19.86
CA GLN A 54 8.04 -1.21 -19.39
C GLN A 54 8.11 -1.41 -17.87
N GLY A 55 9.26 -1.82 -17.34
CA GLY A 55 9.44 -2.01 -15.90
C GLY A 55 9.27 -0.71 -15.12
N ARG A 56 9.84 0.40 -15.62
CA ARG A 56 9.63 1.74 -15.05
C ARG A 56 8.15 2.16 -15.06
N THR A 57 7.46 1.88 -16.16
CA THR A 57 6.01 2.15 -16.28
C THR A 57 5.21 1.33 -15.27
N THR A 58 5.54 0.06 -15.09
CA THR A 58 4.91 -0.81 -14.10
C THR A 58 5.08 -0.28 -12.68
N VAL A 59 6.31 0.11 -12.30
CA VAL A 59 6.56 0.70 -10.98
C VAL A 59 5.82 2.03 -10.80
N GLY A 60 5.78 2.88 -11.82
CA GLY A 60 4.96 4.10 -11.80
C GLY A 60 3.49 3.81 -11.47
N ARG A 61 2.89 2.82 -12.14
CA ARG A 61 1.52 2.37 -11.85
C ARG A 61 1.37 1.81 -10.44
N MET A 62 2.35 1.07 -9.92
CA MET A 62 2.33 0.57 -8.54
C MET A 62 2.29 1.72 -7.53
N VAL A 63 3.08 2.77 -7.74
CA VAL A 63 3.07 3.97 -6.90
C VAL A 63 1.76 4.73 -7.05
N THR A 64 1.17 4.81 -8.25
CA THR A 64 -0.16 5.42 -8.45
C THR A 64 -1.24 4.69 -7.65
N VAL A 65 -1.23 3.35 -7.60
CA VAL A 65 -2.14 2.59 -6.73
C VAL A 65 -1.90 2.96 -5.26
N ALA A 66 -0.64 3.07 -4.83
CA ALA A 66 -0.30 3.52 -3.48
C ALA A 66 -0.90 4.89 -3.16
N ASP A 67 -0.77 5.85 -4.08
CA ASP A 67 -1.28 7.21 -3.91
C ASP A 67 -2.82 7.25 -3.81
N LEU A 68 -3.52 6.43 -4.59
CA LEU A 68 -4.98 6.26 -4.48
C LEU A 68 -5.38 5.69 -3.12
N THR A 69 -4.69 4.64 -2.65
CA THR A 69 -4.99 4.04 -1.34
C THR A 69 -4.71 5.02 -0.19
N ARG A 70 -3.67 5.85 -0.29
CA ARG A 70 -3.37 6.89 0.71
C ARG A 70 -4.41 8.00 0.72
N SER A 71 -4.88 8.40 -0.46
CA SER A 71 -5.94 9.39 -0.59
C SER A 71 -7.24 8.88 0.04
N ALA A 72 -7.61 7.63 -0.25
CA ALA A 72 -8.77 6.97 0.34
C ALA A 72 -8.64 6.81 1.87
N PHE A 73 -7.44 6.45 2.36
CA PHE A 73 -7.16 6.40 3.80
C PHE A 73 -7.31 7.78 4.46
N MET A 74 -6.80 8.85 3.84
CA MET A 74 -6.95 10.22 4.35
C MET A 74 -8.41 10.69 4.40
N ASN A 75 -9.23 10.21 3.47
CA ASN A 75 -10.66 10.51 3.43
C ASN A 75 -11.50 9.64 4.40
N GLY A 76 -10.91 8.59 4.97
CA GLY A 76 -11.60 7.64 5.85
C GLY A 76 -12.30 6.49 5.13
N ASP A 77 -12.09 6.34 3.81
CA ASP A 77 -12.66 5.25 3.00
C ASP A 77 -11.89 3.93 3.18
N LEU A 78 -10.62 3.99 3.60
CA LEU A 78 -9.79 2.84 3.92
C LEU A 78 -9.21 2.95 5.32
N SER A 79 -9.10 1.83 6.00
CA SER A 79 -8.41 1.67 7.29
C SER A 79 -6.96 1.22 7.14
N THR A 80 -6.60 0.67 5.96
CA THR A 80 -5.26 0.15 5.67
C THR A 80 -4.50 1.05 4.70
N VAL A 81 -3.28 1.43 5.06
CA VAL A 81 -2.45 2.34 4.27
C VAL A 81 -1.27 1.66 3.60
N MET A 82 -1.00 2.03 2.34
CA MET A 82 0.12 1.48 1.59
C MET A 82 1.40 2.33 1.74
N SER A 83 2.40 1.76 2.41
CA SER A 83 3.71 2.42 2.59
C SER A 83 4.64 2.18 1.38
N PRO A 84 5.70 2.99 1.19
CA PRO A 84 6.73 2.71 0.18
C PRO A 84 7.35 1.31 0.33
N ARG A 85 7.46 0.81 1.57
CA ARG A 85 7.91 -0.56 1.83
C ARG A 85 6.96 -1.61 1.25
N THR A 86 5.66 -1.34 1.30
CA THR A 86 4.65 -2.22 0.71
C THR A 86 4.78 -2.25 -0.82
N VAL A 87 5.06 -1.10 -1.46
CA VAL A 87 5.31 -1.02 -2.90
C VAL A 87 6.55 -1.83 -3.29
N ILE A 88 7.64 -1.70 -2.52
CA ILE A 88 8.87 -2.48 -2.75
C ILE A 88 8.59 -3.98 -2.64
N ALA A 89 7.94 -4.42 -1.56
CA ALA A 89 7.60 -5.83 -1.36
C ALA A 89 6.68 -6.35 -2.49
N TRP A 90 5.75 -5.53 -2.97
CA TRP A 90 4.92 -5.87 -4.11
C TRP A 90 5.73 -6.04 -5.40
N ALA A 91 6.62 -5.11 -5.72
CA ALA A 91 7.49 -5.21 -6.90
C ALA A 91 8.40 -6.45 -6.84
N GLU A 92 9.00 -6.74 -5.68
CA GLU A 92 9.83 -7.93 -5.47
C GLU A 92 9.02 -9.22 -5.65
N ASN A 93 7.83 -9.29 -5.05
CA ASN A 93 6.94 -10.45 -5.18
C ASN A 93 6.46 -10.63 -6.62
N ALA A 94 6.14 -9.54 -7.34
CA ALA A 94 5.72 -9.61 -8.74
C ALA A 94 6.81 -10.20 -9.63
N ARG A 95 8.08 -9.88 -9.35
CA ARG A 95 9.23 -10.49 -10.01
C ARG A 95 9.37 -11.98 -9.67
N ILE A 96 9.20 -12.35 -8.40
CA ILE A 96 9.35 -13.75 -7.94
C ILE A 96 8.26 -14.64 -8.53
N PHE A 97 7.00 -14.18 -8.52
CA PHE A 97 5.86 -14.96 -8.97
C PHE A 97 5.56 -14.82 -10.47
N GLY A 98 6.10 -13.79 -11.12
CA GLY A 98 5.79 -13.48 -12.52
C GLY A 98 4.37 -12.94 -12.73
N ASP A 99 3.67 -12.56 -11.66
CA ASP A 99 2.30 -12.09 -11.69
C ASP A 99 2.13 -10.87 -10.77
N VAL A 100 1.84 -9.71 -11.37
CA VAL A 100 1.68 -8.43 -10.68
C VAL A 100 0.42 -8.41 -9.81
N GLY A 101 -0.69 -9.01 -10.27
CA GLY A 101 -1.96 -9.00 -9.55
C GLY A 101 -1.94 -9.95 -8.36
N PHE A 102 -1.36 -11.15 -8.56
CA PHE A 102 -1.15 -12.08 -7.46
C PHE A 102 -0.22 -11.50 -6.39
N ALA A 103 0.89 -10.87 -6.80
CA ALA A 103 1.80 -10.22 -5.87
C ALA A 103 1.16 -9.05 -5.11
N PHE A 104 0.27 -8.28 -5.76
CA PHE A 104 -0.47 -7.19 -5.11
C PHE A 104 -1.34 -7.74 -3.97
N ARG A 105 -2.02 -8.86 -4.25
CA ARG A 105 -2.90 -9.53 -3.29
C ARG A 105 -2.17 -9.93 -2.02
N LEU A 106 -1.04 -10.62 -2.17
CA LEU A 106 -0.23 -11.08 -1.04
C LEU A 106 0.43 -9.93 -0.28
N SER A 107 0.79 -8.86 -0.98
CA SER A 107 1.56 -7.76 -0.40
C SER A 107 0.67 -6.74 0.32
N PHE A 108 -0.57 -6.57 -0.13
CA PHE A 108 -1.47 -5.52 0.36
C PHE A 108 -2.92 -5.95 0.53
N LEU A 109 -3.59 -6.45 -0.53
CA LEU A 109 -5.06 -6.65 -0.51
C LEU A 109 -5.53 -7.54 0.65
N ASN A 110 -4.81 -8.62 0.94
CA ASN A 110 -5.15 -9.54 2.03
C ASN A 110 -5.09 -8.91 3.43
N LYS A 111 -4.43 -7.75 3.58
CA LYS A 111 -4.35 -6.99 4.83
C LYS A 111 -5.52 -6.03 5.02
N CYS A 112 -6.25 -5.73 3.95
CA CYS A 112 -7.39 -4.83 3.97
C CYS A 112 -8.62 -5.53 4.56
N ASP A 113 -9.50 -4.74 5.18
CA ASP A 113 -10.82 -5.20 5.59
C ASP A 113 -11.60 -5.73 4.38
N GLU A 114 -12.43 -6.74 4.59
CA GLU A 114 -13.18 -7.40 3.51
C GLU A 114 -14.11 -6.43 2.76
N LEU A 115 -14.72 -5.48 3.47
CA LEU A 115 -15.59 -4.45 2.88
C LEU A 115 -14.81 -3.44 2.03
N GLU A 116 -13.51 -3.25 2.31
CA GLU A 116 -12.64 -2.31 1.61
C GLU A 116 -12.00 -2.90 0.36
N ARG A 117 -11.93 -4.24 0.24
CA ARG A 117 -11.22 -4.93 -0.85
C ARG A 117 -11.75 -4.57 -2.23
N GLN A 118 -13.05 -4.34 -2.37
CA GLN A 118 -13.65 -3.95 -3.65
C GLN A 118 -13.10 -2.59 -4.12
N THR A 119 -13.05 -1.60 -3.23
CA THR A 119 -12.50 -0.27 -3.53
C THR A 119 -11.01 -0.35 -3.88
N VAL A 120 -10.23 -1.13 -3.12
CA VAL A 120 -8.80 -1.34 -3.39
C VAL A 120 -8.58 -2.02 -4.74
N ALA A 121 -9.42 -3.00 -5.09
CA ALA A 121 -9.34 -3.68 -6.37
C ALA A 121 -9.74 -2.78 -7.56
N GLU A 122 -10.67 -1.84 -7.37
CA GLU A 122 -10.97 -0.81 -8.37
C GLU A 122 -9.76 0.09 -8.63
N PHE A 123 -9.01 0.49 -7.59
CA PHE A 123 -7.78 1.27 -7.76
C PHE A 123 -6.74 0.50 -8.58
N TYR A 124 -6.59 -0.79 -8.31
CA TYR A 124 -5.74 -1.68 -9.11
C TYR A 124 -6.21 -1.73 -10.56
N GLN A 125 -7.51 -1.98 -10.81
CA GLN A 125 -8.08 -2.06 -12.16
C GLN A 125 -7.91 -0.74 -12.93
N ARG A 126 -8.11 0.42 -12.30
CA ARG A 126 -7.88 1.74 -12.93
C ARG A 126 -6.42 1.93 -13.38
N CYS A 127 -5.46 1.39 -12.63
CA CYS A 127 -4.04 1.56 -12.94
C CYS A 127 -3.49 0.50 -13.92
N PHE A 128 -3.99 -0.74 -13.84
CA PHE A 128 -3.46 -1.89 -14.58
C PHE A 128 -4.37 -2.41 -15.69
N GLY A 129 -5.64 -2.01 -15.72
CA GLY A 129 -6.62 -2.47 -16.70
C GLY A 129 -6.98 -3.95 -16.55
N ALA A 130 -6.74 -4.55 -15.38
CA ALA A 130 -6.96 -5.96 -15.11
C ALA A 130 -7.75 -6.13 -13.81
N GLU A 131 -8.68 -7.08 -13.79
CA GLU A 131 -9.43 -7.43 -12.59
C GLU A 131 -8.67 -8.44 -11.73
N LEU A 132 -8.86 -8.33 -10.42
CA LEU A 132 -8.39 -9.32 -9.47
C LEU A 132 -9.49 -10.38 -9.28
N PRO A 133 -9.14 -11.67 -9.12
CA PRO A 133 -10.12 -12.75 -8.97
C PRO A 133 -11.13 -12.53 -7.83
N GLU A 134 -10.72 -11.81 -6.79
CA GLU A 134 -11.53 -11.55 -5.60
C GLU A 134 -12.59 -10.45 -5.82
N SER A 135 -12.40 -9.56 -6.81
CA SER A 135 -13.45 -8.63 -7.24
C SER A 135 -14.66 -9.38 -7.78
N ALA A 136 -14.44 -10.43 -8.57
CA ALA A 136 -15.52 -11.22 -9.17
C ALA A 136 -16.25 -12.11 -8.17
N ALA A 137 -15.54 -12.63 -7.14
CA ALA A 137 -16.15 -13.46 -6.10
C ALA A 137 -17.14 -12.68 -5.21
N SER A 138 -16.89 -11.38 -4.98
CA SER A 138 -17.79 -10.51 -4.22
C SER A 138 -19.10 -10.19 -4.96
N VAL A 139 -19.08 -10.17 -6.30
CA VAL A 139 -20.28 -9.91 -7.14
C VAL A 139 -21.21 -11.13 -7.18
N SER A 140 -20.70 -12.34 -6.97
CA SER A 140 -21.50 -13.58 -7.05
C SER A 140 -22.25 -13.93 -5.76
N LEU A 141 -22.12 -13.14 -4.69
CA LEU A 141 -22.82 -13.32 -3.41
C LEU A 141 -24.03 -12.35 -3.24
N GLY A 142 -24.46 -11.71 -4.32
CA GLY A 142 -25.71 -10.93 -4.40
C GLY A 142 -26.92 -11.77 -4.80
#